data_AF-A0A6J8E2J8-F1
#
_entry.id   AF-A0A6J8E2J8-F1
#
_cell.length_a   1.000
_cell.length_b   1.000
_cell.length_c   1.000
_cell.angle_alpha   90.00
_cell.angle_beta   90.00
_cell.angle_gamma   90.00
#
_symmetry.space_group_name_H-M   'P 1'
#
loop_
_entity.id
_entity.type
_entity.pdbx_description
1 polymer ?
#
loop_
_entity_poly.entity_id
_entity_poly.type
_entity_poly.pdbx_seq_one_letter_code
_entity_poly.pdbx_strand_id
1 'polypeptide(L)'
;MLSLSSIGGRHSTCFVCRKRGPKLIIVSSSTRLNTFVQRNIIIPAGARCCPGHISDENFSEQALECLSDLRKSTDFNRSDILDLLQKIRMLLLKNDDKRLNFDKDSSLNDAEYISLTVIDIASFNDLATHLVSIRDTKVRSSRTCLGIFLTKMRSGMSNKLLATIFNVGKDSIRRAVATVRKNLMQTFVPKHLGFNHISREKLIENHTRPLAQTLFGNEFNPAILVIDGTYVYIQ
;
A
#
# COMPACT_ATOMS: atom_id res chain seq x y z
N MET A 1 -14.28 -5.05 -33.32
CA MET A 1 -15.38 -4.73 -32.39
C MET A 1 -15.18 -5.53 -31.12
N LEU A 2 -15.04 -4.88 -29.96
CA LEU A 2 -15.08 -5.57 -28.67
C LEU A 2 -16.53 -5.99 -28.42
N SER A 3 -16.84 -7.29 -28.56
CA SER A 3 -18.18 -7.81 -28.30
C SER A 3 -18.42 -7.91 -26.81
N LEU A 4 -19.48 -7.26 -26.33
CA LEU A 4 -19.84 -7.21 -24.93
C LEU A 4 -21.01 -8.17 -24.68
N SER A 5 -20.80 -9.16 -23.82
CA SER A 5 -21.80 -10.21 -23.58
C SER A 5 -22.69 -9.87 -22.39
N SER A 6 -23.98 -10.18 -22.44
CA SER A 6 -24.88 -10.02 -21.29
C SER A 6 -25.80 -11.20 -21.08
N ILE A 7 -26.45 -11.22 -19.93
CA ILE A 7 -27.41 -12.25 -19.56
C ILE A 7 -28.80 -11.64 -19.40
N GLY A 8 -29.83 -12.33 -19.91
CA GLY A 8 -31.21 -11.98 -19.63
C GLY A 8 -31.62 -12.40 -18.22
N GLY A 9 -32.13 -11.46 -17.42
CA GLY A 9 -32.68 -11.77 -16.09
C GLY A 9 -34.00 -12.56 -16.19
N ARG A 10 -34.13 -13.65 -15.44
CA ARG A 10 -35.41 -14.33 -15.23
C ARG A 10 -35.75 -14.33 -13.74
N HIS A 11 -36.96 -13.94 -13.38
CA HIS A 11 -37.37 -13.80 -11.97
C HIS A 11 -37.65 -15.15 -11.28
N SER A 12 -37.97 -16.19 -12.05
CA SER A 12 -38.42 -17.50 -11.56
C SER A 12 -37.39 -18.63 -11.69
N THR A 13 -36.23 -18.36 -12.31
CA THR A 13 -35.18 -19.37 -12.57
C THR A 13 -33.80 -18.78 -12.32
N CYS A 14 -32.85 -19.61 -11.90
CA CYS A 14 -31.45 -19.20 -11.85
C CYS A 14 -30.92 -18.94 -13.27
N PHE A 15 -30.31 -17.78 -13.51
CA PHE A 15 -29.74 -17.49 -14.84
C PHE A 15 -28.46 -18.28 -15.17
N VAL A 16 -27.79 -18.86 -14.15
CA VAL A 16 -26.61 -19.71 -14.31
C VAL A 16 -27.04 -21.12 -14.73
N CYS A 17 -27.68 -21.87 -13.82
CA CYS A 17 -27.98 -23.28 -14.03
C CYS A 17 -29.40 -23.59 -14.53
N ARG A 18 -30.24 -22.58 -14.79
CA ARG A 18 -31.64 -22.70 -15.27
C ARG A 18 -32.62 -23.45 -14.37
N LYS A 19 -32.16 -23.94 -13.22
CA LYS A 19 -33.01 -24.60 -12.23
C LYS A 19 -33.99 -23.60 -11.61
N ARG A 20 -35.24 -24.04 -11.46
CA ARG A 20 -36.21 -23.39 -10.57
C ARG A 20 -35.81 -23.77 -9.16
N GLY A 21 -35.42 -22.79 -8.35
CA GLY A 21 -35.02 -23.01 -6.97
C GLY A 21 -36.08 -22.47 -6.01
N PRO A 22 -36.32 -23.10 -4.85
CA PRO A 22 -37.21 -22.55 -3.82
C PRO A 22 -36.64 -21.28 -3.16
N LYS A 23 -35.32 -21.05 -3.25
CA LYS A 23 -34.61 -19.88 -2.69
C LYS A 23 -33.58 -19.34 -3.69
N LEU A 24 -34.02 -18.50 -4.62
CA LEU A 24 -33.11 -17.73 -5.47
C LEU A 24 -32.73 -16.42 -4.78
N ILE A 25 -31.46 -16.04 -4.86
CA ILE A 25 -30.97 -14.76 -4.32
C ILE A 25 -30.77 -13.75 -5.44
N ILE A 26 -31.00 -12.47 -5.13
CA ILE A 26 -30.68 -11.37 -6.04
C ILE A 26 -29.17 -11.13 -6.00
N VAL A 27 -28.55 -11.07 -7.18
CA VAL A 27 -27.10 -10.81 -7.26
C VAL A 27 -26.80 -9.37 -6.85
N SER A 28 -25.87 -9.21 -5.92
CA SER A 28 -25.47 -7.90 -5.40
C SER A 28 -24.90 -7.00 -6.50
N SER A 29 -24.92 -5.68 -6.30
CA SER A 29 -24.28 -4.77 -7.24
C SER A 29 -22.77 -4.99 -7.37
N SER A 30 -22.10 -5.35 -6.27
CA SER A 30 -20.66 -5.61 -6.24
C SER A 30 -20.29 -6.83 -7.08
N THR A 31 -21.01 -7.93 -6.90
CA THR A 31 -20.81 -9.17 -7.66
C THR A 31 -21.05 -8.96 -9.16
N ARG A 32 -22.07 -8.17 -9.55
CA ARG A 32 -22.34 -7.82 -10.95
C ARG A 32 -21.19 -7.00 -11.55
N LEU A 33 -20.69 -6.01 -10.81
CA LEU A 33 -19.56 -5.19 -11.25
C LEU A 33 -18.26 -6.01 -11.39
N ASN A 34 -17.95 -6.87 -10.42
CA ASN A 34 -16.78 -7.76 -10.46
C ASN A 34 -16.83 -8.70 -11.67
N THR A 35 -18.01 -9.26 -11.96
CA THR A 35 -18.21 -10.13 -13.13
C THR A 35 -17.95 -9.38 -14.43
N PHE A 36 -18.41 -8.14 -14.54
CA PHE A 36 -18.12 -7.29 -15.69
C PHE A 36 -16.62 -7.01 -15.83
N VAL A 37 -15.95 -6.62 -14.75
CA VAL A 37 -14.51 -6.31 -14.75
C VAL A 37 -13.65 -7.53 -15.11
N GLN A 38 -13.99 -8.71 -14.57
CA GLN A 38 -13.19 -9.93 -14.74
C GLN A 38 -13.47 -10.68 -16.05
N ARG A 39 -14.72 -10.70 -16.50
CA ARG A 39 -15.17 -11.57 -17.59
C ARG A 39 -15.82 -10.82 -18.75
N ASN A 40 -15.95 -9.49 -18.66
CA ASN A 40 -16.63 -8.67 -19.66
C ASN A 40 -18.09 -9.10 -19.90
N ILE A 41 -18.76 -9.56 -18.83
CA ILE A 41 -20.15 -10.02 -18.85
C ILE A 41 -21.02 -9.10 -17.99
N ILE A 42 -22.11 -8.63 -18.57
CA ILE A 42 -23.06 -7.75 -17.91
C ILE A 42 -24.23 -8.54 -17.36
N ILE A 43 -24.48 -8.37 -16.06
CA ILE A 43 -25.62 -8.94 -15.36
C ILE A 43 -26.60 -7.81 -15.01
N PRO A 44 -27.87 -7.90 -15.44
CA PRO A 44 -28.86 -6.87 -15.18
C PRO A 44 -29.25 -6.78 -13.70
N ALA A 45 -29.78 -5.63 -13.29
CA ALA A 45 -30.29 -5.46 -11.94
C ALA A 45 -31.46 -6.41 -11.67
N GLY A 46 -31.54 -6.96 -10.47
CA GLY A 46 -32.58 -7.91 -10.11
C GLY A 46 -32.39 -9.33 -10.67
N ALA A 47 -31.30 -9.60 -11.41
CA ALA A 47 -30.95 -10.96 -11.82
C ALA A 47 -30.80 -11.88 -10.59
N ARG A 48 -31.31 -13.11 -10.71
CA ARG A 48 -31.37 -14.06 -9.61
C ARG A 48 -30.59 -15.34 -9.90
N CYS A 49 -29.82 -15.84 -8.93
CA CYS A 49 -29.12 -17.11 -9.03
C CYS A 49 -29.30 -17.99 -7.79
N CYS A 50 -28.89 -19.25 -7.89
CA CYS A 50 -28.80 -20.14 -6.74
C CYS A 50 -27.70 -19.62 -5.78
N PRO A 51 -27.89 -19.72 -4.46
CA PRO A 51 -26.89 -19.31 -3.46
C PRO A 51 -25.54 -20.01 -3.66
N GLY A 52 -25.54 -21.30 -4.00
CA GLY A 52 -24.31 -22.08 -4.20
C GLY A 52 -23.44 -21.67 -5.40
N HIS A 53 -23.87 -20.70 -6.22
CA HIS A 53 -23.03 -20.12 -7.27
C HIS A 53 -22.19 -18.94 -6.81
N ILE A 54 -22.49 -18.36 -5.63
CA ILE A 54 -21.79 -17.20 -5.09
C ILE A 54 -21.03 -17.62 -3.83
N SER A 55 -19.75 -17.29 -3.76
CA SER A 55 -18.91 -17.39 -2.57
C SER A 55 -18.16 -16.07 -2.39
N ASP A 56 -18.13 -15.51 -1.18
CA ASP A 56 -17.44 -14.26 -0.86
C ASP A 56 -17.70 -13.12 -1.87
N GLU A 57 -18.98 -12.89 -2.16
CA GLU A 57 -19.46 -11.89 -3.13
C GLU A 57 -18.99 -12.08 -4.58
N ASN A 58 -18.43 -13.22 -4.95
CA ASN A 58 -18.00 -13.52 -6.31
C ASN A 58 -18.60 -14.83 -6.82
N PHE A 59 -18.75 -14.96 -8.14
CA PHE A 59 -19.14 -16.23 -8.73
C PHE A 59 -17.97 -17.21 -8.67
N SER A 60 -18.27 -18.48 -8.38
CA SER A 60 -17.30 -19.54 -8.57
C SER A 60 -16.95 -19.70 -10.05
N GLU A 61 -15.73 -20.16 -10.34
CA GLU A 61 -15.29 -20.43 -11.72
C GLU A 61 -16.26 -21.36 -12.46
N GLN A 62 -16.70 -22.43 -11.79
CA GLN A 62 -17.70 -23.35 -12.34
C GLN A 62 -19.02 -22.64 -12.69
N ALA A 63 -19.45 -21.66 -11.89
CA ALA A 63 -20.66 -20.89 -12.17
C ALA A 63 -20.47 -19.95 -13.38
N LEU A 64 -19.29 -19.38 -13.55
CA LEU A 64 -18.95 -18.53 -14.69
C LEU A 64 -18.85 -19.33 -16.00
N GLU A 65 -18.33 -20.55 -15.95
CA GLU A 65 -18.30 -21.46 -17.10
C GLU A 65 -19.71 -21.94 -17.48
N CYS A 66 -20.59 -22.11 -16.49
CA CYS A 66 -21.97 -22.55 -16.70
C CYS A 66 -22.93 -21.43 -17.14
N LEU A 67 -22.45 -20.25 -17.51
CA LEU A 67 -23.30 -19.14 -17.96
C LEU A 67 -24.01 -19.50 -19.28
N SER A 68 -25.22 -20.01 -19.16
CA SER A 68 -26.13 -20.30 -20.26
C SER A 68 -26.86 -19.02 -20.70
N ASP A 69 -26.98 -18.78 -22.01
CA ASP A 69 -27.62 -17.62 -22.67
C ASP A 69 -26.87 -16.28 -22.61
N LEU A 70 -25.58 -16.28 -22.96
CA LEU A 70 -24.89 -15.04 -23.28
C LEU A 70 -25.47 -14.43 -24.56
N ARG A 71 -26.06 -13.24 -24.42
CA ARG A 71 -26.47 -12.38 -25.53
C ARG A 71 -25.28 -11.58 -26.00
N LYS A 72 -25.10 -11.48 -27.32
CA LYS A 72 -24.04 -10.66 -27.94
C LYS A 72 -24.34 -9.16 -27.92
N SER A 73 -25.57 -8.78 -27.59
CA SER A 73 -26.02 -7.39 -27.48
C SER A 73 -26.74 -7.18 -26.15
N THR A 74 -26.62 -5.97 -25.63
CA THR A 74 -27.22 -5.54 -24.37
C THR A 74 -27.75 -4.14 -24.56
N ASP A 75 -29.00 -3.94 -24.16
CA ASP A 75 -29.60 -2.61 -24.16
C ASP A 75 -29.35 -1.96 -22.81
N PHE A 76 -28.91 -0.72 -22.85
CA PHE A 76 -28.66 0.12 -21.69
C PHE A 76 -29.52 1.37 -21.78
N ASN A 77 -30.20 1.73 -20.70
CA ASN A 77 -30.76 3.07 -20.59
C ASN A 77 -29.70 4.06 -20.08
N ARG A 78 -29.98 5.36 -20.18
CA ARG A 78 -29.08 6.43 -19.72
C ARG A 78 -28.60 6.23 -18.28
N SER A 79 -29.51 5.84 -17.38
CA SER A 79 -29.22 5.67 -15.95
C SER A 79 -28.29 4.48 -15.71
N ASP A 80 -28.48 3.37 -16.43
CA ASP A 80 -27.65 2.17 -16.32
C ASP A 80 -26.20 2.44 -16.76
N ILE A 81 -26.02 3.24 -17.82
CA ILE A 81 -24.68 3.65 -18.29
C ILE A 81 -24.00 4.53 -17.25
N LEU A 82 -24.70 5.53 -16.73
CA LEU A 82 -24.16 6.44 -15.73
C LEU A 82 -23.79 5.70 -14.44
N ASP A 83 -24.65 4.80 -13.98
CA ASP A 83 -24.40 3.95 -12.81
C ASP A 83 -23.17 3.05 -13.01
N LEU A 84 -23.04 2.40 -14.16
CA LEU A 84 -21.88 1.56 -14.49
C LEU A 84 -20.59 2.39 -14.52
N LEU A 85 -20.59 3.54 -15.20
CA LEU A 85 -19.42 4.42 -15.27
C LEU A 85 -19.02 4.95 -13.89
N GLN A 86 -20.00 5.34 -13.06
CA GLN A 86 -19.75 5.79 -11.69
C GLN A 86 -19.16 4.67 -10.84
N LYS A 87 -19.67 3.44 -10.95
CA LYS A 87 -19.15 2.26 -10.24
C LYS A 87 -17.74 1.88 -10.68
N ILE A 88 -17.46 1.92 -11.98
CA ILE A 88 -16.11 1.70 -12.52
C ILE A 88 -15.16 2.78 -11.98
N ARG A 89 -15.56 4.05 -12.02
CA ARG A 89 -14.77 5.15 -11.46
C ARG A 89 -14.47 4.93 -9.97
N MET A 90 -15.47 4.57 -9.17
CA MET A 90 -15.28 4.28 -7.74
C MET A 90 -14.34 3.09 -7.51
N LEU A 91 -14.44 2.03 -8.33
CA LEU A 91 -13.54 0.87 -8.27
C LEU A 91 -12.11 1.25 -8.63
N LEU A 92 -11.91 2.09 -9.64
CA LEU A 92 -10.59 2.60 -10.03
C LEU A 92 -9.99 3.48 -8.93
N LEU A 93 -10.77 4.40 -8.36
CA LEU A 93 -10.32 5.24 -7.24
C LEU A 93 -9.90 4.39 -6.03
N LYS A 94 -10.67 3.35 -5.69
CA LYS A 94 -10.29 2.38 -4.64
C LYS A 94 -9.02 1.58 -4.97
N ASN A 95 -8.76 1.33 -6.26
CA ASN A 95 -7.60 0.56 -6.70
C ASN A 95 -6.33 1.42 -6.84
N ASP A 96 -6.45 2.72 -7.14
CA ASP A 96 -5.33 3.67 -7.15
C ASP A 96 -4.65 3.79 -5.77
N ASP A 97 -5.38 3.47 -4.69
CA ASP A 97 -4.90 3.49 -3.30
C ASP A 97 -4.29 2.14 -2.83
N LYS A 98 -4.12 1.15 -3.72
CA LYS A 98 -3.51 -0.15 -3.33
C LYS A 98 -1.99 -0.10 -3.16
N ARG A 99 -1.35 1.00 -3.56
CA ARG A 99 0.08 1.21 -3.32
C ARG A 99 0.25 1.98 -2.03
N LEU A 100 1.09 1.46 -1.13
CA LEU A 100 1.60 2.26 -0.02
C LEU A 100 2.24 3.55 -0.57
N ASN A 101 1.60 4.67 -0.29
CA ASN A 101 1.92 5.95 -0.88
C ASN A 101 2.27 6.96 0.23
N PHE A 102 3.46 7.55 0.11
CA PHE A 102 3.96 8.58 1.02
C PHE A 102 3.90 9.98 0.37
N ASP A 103 3.34 10.10 -0.83
CA ASP A 103 3.24 11.35 -1.60
C ASP A 103 1.92 12.10 -1.44
N LYS A 104 0.87 11.43 -0.98
CA LYS A 104 -0.43 12.06 -0.72
C LYS A 104 -0.60 12.20 0.78
N ASP A 105 -0.85 13.41 1.26
CA ASP A 105 -1.07 13.66 2.69
C ASP A 105 -2.32 12.97 3.26
N SER A 106 -3.22 12.49 2.39
CA SER A 106 -4.45 11.79 2.77
C SER A 106 -4.38 10.26 2.67
N SER A 107 -3.25 9.66 2.21
CA SER A 107 -3.19 8.21 2.00
C SER A 107 -2.82 7.41 3.24
N LEU A 108 -2.21 8.02 4.26
CA LEU A 108 -1.83 7.36 5.51
C LEU A 108 -2.01 8.33 6.69
N ASN A 109 -2.53 7.84 7.81
CA ASN A 109 -2.62 8.59 9.07
C ASN A 109 -1.34 8.43 9.92
N ASP A 110 -1.22 9.20 11.01
CA ASP A 110 -0.04 9.15 11.90
C ASP A 110 0.22 7.76 12.48
N ALA A 111 -0.82 7.02 12.86
CA ALA A 111 -0.66 5.67 13.40
C ALA A 111 -0.07 4.71 12.34
N GLU A 112 -0.47 4.85 11.08
CA GLU A 112 0.09 4.09 9.96
C GLU A 112 1.54 4.52 9.65
N TYR A 113 1.85 5.81 9.67
CA TYR A 113 3.22 6.32 9.53
C TYR A 113 4.14 5.76 10.60
N ILE A 114 3.72 5.84 11.87
CA ILE A 114 4.46 5.28 12.99
C ILE A 114 4.58 3.78 12.79
N SER A 115 3.51 3.07 12.43
CA SER A 115 3.53 1.61 12.23
C SER A 115 4.44 1.15 11.09
N LEU A 116 4.67 1.99 10.09
CA LEU A 116 5.49 1.65 8.93
C LEU A 116 6.92 2.17 9.03
N THR A 117 7.16 3.28 9.71
CA THR A 117 8.44 4.02 9.64
C THR A 117 9.06 4.34 10.99
N VAL A 118 8.36 4.08 12.11
CA VAL A 118 8.74 4.42 13.50
C VAL A 118 8.58 5.91 13.84
N ILE A 119 8.33 6.77 12.86
CA ILE A 119 8.18 8.21 13.06
C ILE A 119 6.80 8.69 12.62
N ASP A 120 6.33 9.80 13.22
CA ASP A 120 5.08 10.46 12.84
C ASP A 120 5.22 11.25 11.52
N ILE A 121 4.10 11.78 11.01
CA ILE A 121 4.08 12.53 9.76
C ILE A 121 4.97 13.77 9.84
N ALA A 122 4.95 14.50 10.96
CA ALA A 122 5.74 15.72 11.12
C ALA A 122 7.25 15.45 11.03
N SER A 123 7.72 14.46 11.77
CA SER A 123 9.13 14.04 11.77
C SER A 123 9.54 13.44 10.42
N PHE A 124 8.63 12.71 9.76
CA PHE A 124 8.89 12.22 8.40
C PHE A 124 9.06 13.36 7.40
N ASN A 125 8.20 14.39 7.49
CA ASN A 125 8.28 15.56 6.62
C ASN A 125 9.57 16.35 6.85
N ASP A 126 9.95 16.54 8.11
CA ASP A 126 11.22 17.18 8.48
C ASP A 126 12.41 16.41 7.89
N LEU A 127 12.48 15.09 8.13
CA LEU A 127 13.54 14.25 7.59
C LEU A 127 13.59 14.27 6.05
N ALA A 128 12.44 14.33 5.38
CA ALA A 128 12.35 14.41 3.94
C ALA A 128 12.97 15.71 3.37
N THR A 129 12.98 16.82 4.13
CA THR A 129 13.62 18.08 3.69
C THR A 129 15.13 17.94 3.49
N HIS A 130 15.76 16.97 4.16
CA HIS A 130 17.19 16.70 4.04
C HIS A 130 17.56 15.88 2.79
N LEU A 131 16.58 15.43 1.99
CA LEU A 131 16.79 14.60 0.79
C LEU A 131 17.03 15.42 -0.48
N VAL A 132 18.15 16.15 -0.53
CA VAL A 132 18.40 17.19 -1.54
C VAL A 132 18.75 16.65 -2.96
N SER A 133 19.17 15.39 -3.08
CA SER A 133 19.72 14.84 -4.35
C SER A 133 18.94 13.66 -4.92
N ILE A 134 17.71 13.41 -4.45
CA ILE A 134 16.88 12.31 -4.95
C ILE A 134 15.92 12.86 -6.00
N ARG A 135 16.18 12.56 -7.27
CA ARG A 135 15.25 12.93 -8.35
C ARG A 135 13.98 12.09 -8.27
N ASP A 136 12.85 12.77 -8.32
CA ASP A 136 11.55 12.15 -8.55
C ASP A 136 11.50 11.53 -9.95
N THR A 137 10.77 10.43 -10.05
CA THR A 137 10.48 9.73 -11.30
C THR A 137 8.98 9.47 -11.37
N LYS A 138 8.46 9.12 -12.54
CA LYS A 138 7.03 8.77 -12.71
C LYS A 138 6.54 7.64 -11.78
N VAL A 139 7.46 6.81 -11.27
CA VAL A 139 7.14 5.60 -10.47
C VAL A 139 7.46 5.77 -8.99
N ARG A 140 8.35 6.71 -8.63
CA ARG A 140 8.80 6.93 -7.26
C ARG A 140 9.24 8.37 -7.05
N SER A 141 8.77 8.97 -5.97
CA SER A 141 9.30 10.22 -5.44
C SER A 141 10.40 9.98 -4.40
N SER A 142 11.07 11.05 -4.01
CA SER A 142 11.94 11.14 -2.84
C SER A 142 11.25 10.68 -1.56
N ARG A 143 10.00 11.11 -1.30
CA ARG A 143 9.21 10.71 -0.13
C ARG A 143 8.88 9.22 -0.12
N THR A 144 8.42 8.68 -1.25
CA THR A 144 8.20 7.24 -1.42
C THR A 144 9.50 6.47 -1.17
N CYS A 145 10.66 6.97 -1.65
CA CYS A 145 11.94 6.31 -1.38
C CYS A 145 12.29 6.32 0.11
N LEU A 146 12.04 7.42 0.82
CA LEU A 146 12.24 7.53 2.26
C LEU A 146 11.34 6.55 3.01
N GLY A 147 10.05 6.47 2.65
CA GLY A 147 9.10 5.51 3.21
C GLY A 147 9.59 4.07 3.05
N ILE A 148 10.01 3.68 1.83
CA ILE A 148 10.59 2.35 1.57
C ILE A 148 11.82 2.09 2.46
N PHE A 149 12.71 3.08 2.59
CA PHE A 149 13.91 2.96 3.40
C PHE A 149 13.57 2.73 4.88
N LEU A 150 12.73 3.58 5.47
CA LEU A 150 12.35 3.48 6.88
C LEU A 150 11.55 2.20 7.16
N THR A 151 10.62 1.82 6.28
CA THR A 151 9.90 0.55 6.40
C THR A 151 10.83 -0.65 6.34
N LYS A 152 11.85 -0.62 5.47
CA LYS A 152 12.86 -1.68 5.45
C LYS A 152 13.68 -1.73 6.74
N MET A 153 14.13 -0.57 7.24
CA MET A 153 14.91 -0.49 8.48
C MET A 153 14.12 -0.99 9.69
N ARG A 154 12.83 -0.65 9.76
CA ARG A 154 11.91 -1.10 10.81
C ARG A 154 11.62 -2.61 10.74
N SER A 155 11.27 -3.11 9.56
CA SER A 155 10.67 -4.45 9.41
C SER A 155 11.67 -5.55 9.09
N GLY A 156 12.88 -5.21 8.65
CA GLY A 156 13.86 -6.21 8.18
C GLY A 156 13.44 -6.96 6.90
N MET A 157 12.35 -6.53 6.23
CA MET A 157 11.78 -7.27 5.11
C MET A 157 12.72 -7.37 3.89
N SER A 158 12.58 -8.48 3.17
CA SER A 158 13.28 -8.71 1.91
C SER A 158 12.82 -7.71 0.83
N ASN A 159 13.71 -7.40 -0.12
CA ASN A 159 13.37 -6.52 -1.24
C ASN A 159 12.23 -7.08 -2.10
N LYS A 160 12.03 -8.41 -2.12
CA LYS A 160 10.94 -9.06 -2.86
C LYS A 160 9.59 -8.79 -2.20
N LEU A 161 9.52 -8.87 -0.87
CA LEU A 161 8.28 -8.60 -0.14
C LEU A 161 7.91 -7.11 -0.20
N LEU A 162 8.88 -6.23 -0.01
CA LEU A 162 8.68 -4.79 -0.17
C LEU A 162 8.25 -4.42 -1.59
N ALA A 163 8.79 -5.09 -2.63
CA ALA A 163 8.36 -4.90 -4.00
C ALA A 163 6.86 -5.22 -4.20
N THR A 164 6.36 -6.28 -3.57
CA THR A 164 4.93 -6.61 -3.56
C THR A 164 4.10 -5.55 -2.84
N ILE A 165 4.51 -5.18 -1.62
CA ILE A 165 3.77 -4.23 -0.77
C ILE A 165 3.68 -2.84 -1.40
N PHE A 166 4.79 -2.35 -1.95
CA PHE A 166 4.88 -1.05 -2.60
C PHE A 166 4.53 -1.09 -4.09
N ASN A 167 4.13 -2.24 -4.62
CA ASN A 167 3.83 -2.47 -6.03
C ASN A 167 4.86 -1.84 -6.99
N VAL A 168 6.15 -2.09 -6.74
CA VAL A 168 7.28 -1.60 -7.57
C VAL A 168 8.29 -2.73 -7.79
N GLY A 169 9.10 -2.63 -8.85
CA GLY A 169 10.14 -3.63 -9.11
C GLY A 169 11.18 -3.76 -7.99
N LYS A 170 11.67 -4.99 -7.75
CA LYS A 170 12.73 -5.31 -6.75
C LYS A 170 13.96 -4.40 -6.88
N ASP A 171 14.40 -4.11 -8.09
CA ASP A 171 15.53 -3.22 -8.33
C ASP A 171 15.24 -1.76 -7.94
N SER A 172 13.99 -1.33 -8.05
CA SER A 172 13.58 -0.01 -7.60
C SER A 172 13.63 0.10 -6.09
N ILE A 173 13.23 -0.96 -5.35
CA ILE A 173 13.42 -1.02 -3.89
C ILE A 173 14.90 -0.91 -3.54
N ARG A 174 15.75 -1.72 -4.17
CA ARG A 174 17.21 -1.71 -3.93
C ARG A 174 17.81 -0.33 -4.16
N ARG A 175 17.46 0.32 -5.27
CA ARG A 175 17.92 1.68 -5.60
C ARG A 175 17.39 2.71 -4.61
N ALA A 176 16.11 2.65 -4.23
CA ALA A 176 15.53 3.59 -3.27
C ALA A 176 16.28 3.56 -1.94
N VAL A 177 16.49 2.36 -1.38
CA VAL A 177 17.23 2.14 -0.13
C VAL A 177 18.66 2.68 -0.23
N ALA A 178 19.39 2.33 -1.30
CA ALA A 178 20.77 2.75 -1.48
C ALA A 178 20.89 4.27 -1.65
N THR A 179 19.99 4.89 -2.43
CA THR A 179 20.00 6.33 -2.67
C THR A 179 19.67 7.12 -1.42
N VAL A 180 18.63 6.74 -0.67
CA VAL A 180 18.26 7.41 0.59
C VAL A 180 19.37 7.29 1.61
N ARG A 181 19.91 6.09 1.81
CA ARG A 181 21.05 5.87 2.72
C ARG A 181 22.22 6.77 2.37
N LYS A 182 22.64 6.79 1.10
CA LYS A 182 23.76 7.62 0.65
C LYS A 182 23.49 9.10 0.90
N ASN A 183 22.27 9.57 0.62
CA ASN A 183 21.94 10.97 0.79
C ASN A 183 21.93 11.38 2.27
N LEU A 184 21.24 10.62 3.13
CA LEU A 184 21.21 10.89 4.58
C LEU A 184 22.62 10.85 5.20
N MET A 185 23.49 9.93 4.77
CA MET A 185 24.88 9.89 5.22
C MET A 185 25.68 11.14 4.84
N GLN A 186 25.27 11.86 3.79
CA GLN A 186 25.93 13.08 3.33
C GLN A 186 25.31 14.35 3.91
N THR A 187 23.98 14.39 4.04
CA THR A 187 23.24 15.63 4.33
C THR A 187 22.70 15.71 5.75
N PHE A 188 22.36 14.56 6.35
CA PHE A 188 21.71 14.50 7.67
C PHE A 188 22.68 14.05 8.76
N VAL A 189 23.33 12.89 8.58
CA VAL A 189 24.19 12.29 9.61
C VAL A 189 25.30 13.23 10.08
N PRO A 190 26.07 13.91 9.21
CA PRO A 190 27.16 14.78 9.66
C PRO A 190 26.68 15.97 10.50
N LYS A 191 25.42 16.40 10.33
CA LYS A 191 24.84 17.58 10.98
C LYS A 191 24.00 17.24 12.21
N HIS A 192 23.54 16.00 12.36
CA HIS A 192 22.56 15.63 13.38
C HIS A 192 22.89 14.36 14.16
N LEU A 193 23.81 13.50 13.69
CA LEU A 193 24.09 12.20 14.32
C LEU A 193 25.58 11.87 14.46
N GLY A 194 26.47 12.42 13.63
CA GLY A 194 27.91 12.15 13.65
C GLY A 194 28.68 13.05 14.63
N PHE A 195 29.86 12.64 15.10
CA PHE A 195 30.61 13.39 16.12
C PHE A 195 30.93 14.85 15.76
N ASN A 196 30.84 15.23 14.48
CA ASN A 196 31.07 16.59 14.01
C ASN A 196 29.98 17.59 14.41
N HIS A 197 28.79 17.14 14.82
CA HIS A 197 27.68 18.05 15.18
C HIS A 197 27.65 18.47 16.64
N ILE A 198 28.45 17.83 17.50
CA ILE A 198 28.44 18.07 18.94
C ILE A 198 29.85 18.30 19.46
N SER A 199 30.06 19.37 20.24
CA SER A 199 31.34 19.60 20.89
C SER A 199 31.54 18.63 22.06
N ARG A 200 32.79 18.42 22.47
CA ARG A 200 33.12 17.57 23.62
C ARG A 200 32.43 18.05 24.90
N GLU A 201 32.44 19.36 25.12
CA GLU A 201 31.87 20.00 26.30
C GLU A 201 30.36 19.77 26.35
N LYS A 202 29.69 20.00 25.22
CA LYS A 202 28.25 19.79 25.09
C LYS A 202 27.84 18.33 25.27
N LEU A 203 28.68 17.40 24.83
CA LEU A 203 28.50 15.95 25.03
C LEU A 203 28.61 15.56 26.50
N ILE A 204 29.60 16.10 27.22
CA ILE A 204 29.78 15.85 28.66
C ILE A 204 28.59 16.41 29.43
N GLU A 205 28.20 17.65 29.16
CA GLU A 205 27.14 18.34 29.90
C GLU A 205 25.75 17.75 29.67
N ASN A 206 25.41 17.42 28.41
CA ASN A 206 24.03 17.13 28.03
C ASN A 206 23.76 15.66 27.67
N HIS A 207 24.81 14.86 27.45
CA HIS A 207 24.66 13.50 26.91
C HIS A 207 25.41 12.42 27.71
N THR A 208 26.18 12.79 28.73
CA THR A 208 26.80 11.83 29.66
C THR A 208 25.86 11.59 30.83
N ARG A 209 25.40 10.34 30.99
CA ARG A 209 24.47 10.00 32.09
C ARG A 209 25.18 10.11 33.44
N PRO A 210 24.51 10.61 34.51
CA PRO A 210 25.10 10.68 35.84
C PRO A 210 25.66 9.34 36.32
N LEU A 211 24.98 8.22 36.03
CA LEU A 211 25.45 6.88 36.36
C LEU A 211 26.78 6.54 35.68
N ALA A 212 26.94 6.88 34.40
CA ALA A 212 28.19 6.64 33.67
C ALA A 212 29.32 7.51 34.26
N GLN A 213 29.01 8.76 34.61
CA GLN A 213 29.95 9.66 35.29
C GLN A 213 30.37 9.13 36.67
N THR A 214 29.46 8.54 37.44
CA THR A 214 29.78 7.95 38.75
C THR A 214 30.65 6.70 38.61
N LEU A 215 30.40 5.87 37.59
CA LEU A 215 31.12 4.60 37.41
C LEU A 215 32.48 4.76 36.72
N PHE A 216 32.59 5.69 35.78
CA PHE A 216 33.76 5.82 34.89
C PHE A 216 34.33 7.25 34.82
N GLY A 217 33.70 8.22 35.48
CA GLY A 217 34.22 9.57 35.58
C GLY A 217 35.46 9.63 36.49
N ASN A 218 36.32 10.59 36.21
CA ASN A 218 37.49 10.92 37.02
C ASN A 218 37.75 12.44 36.96
N GLU A 219 38.82 12.92 37.58
CA GLU A 219 39.18 14.35 37.62
C GLU A 219 39.34 14.99 36.23
N PHE A 220 39.55 14.19 35.17
CA PHE A 220 39.74 14.68 33.80
C PHE A 220 38.44 14.86 33.02
N ASN A 221 37.28 14.65 33.65
CA ASN A 221 35.94 14.81 33.05
C ASN A 221 35.83 14.20 31.64
N PRO A 222 35.95 12.87 31.52
CA PRO A 222 35.97 12.20 30.22
C PRO A 222 34.60 12.24 29.56
N ALA A 223 34.57 12.37 28.23
CA ALA A 223 33.37 12.08 27.45
C ALA A 223 33.14 10.57 27.42
N ILE A 224 31.99 10.11 27.93
CA ILE A 224 31.68 8.68 28.03
C ILE A 224 30.61 8.32 26.99
N LEU A 225 30.96 7.42 26.07
CA LEU A 225 30.06 6.94 25.03
C LEU A 225 29.63 5.50 25.33
N VAL A 226 28.32 5.28 25.42
CA VAL A 226 27.75 3.93 25.54
C VAL A 226 27.21 3.53 24.17
N ILE A 227 27.92 2.62 23.52
CA ILE A 227 27.50 2.07 22.23
C ILE A 227 26.84 0.71 22.51
N ASP A 228 25.53 0.66 22.36
CA ASP A 228 24.83 -0.62 22.37
C ASP A 228 25.03 -1.33 21.03
N GLY A 229 25.58 -2.54 21.08
CA GLY A 229 25.97 -3.35 19.93
C GLY A 229 24.81 -3.97 19.15
N THR A 230 23.57 -3.64 19.49
CA THR A 230 22.33 -4.25 18.98
C THR A 230 22.19 -4.23 17.44
N TYR A 231 22.98 -3.44 16.72
CA TYR A 231 22.93 -3.35 15.24
C TYR A 231 24.28 -3.50 14.52
N VAL A 232 25.33 -4.00 15.18
CA VAL A 232 26.68 -4.13 14.58
C VAL A 232 26.69 -5.12 13.39
N TYR A 233 25.70 -6.00 13.27
CA TYR A 233 25.62 -7.04 12.25
C TYR A 233 24.71 -6.78 11.04
N ILE A 234 24.19 -5.56 10.84
CA ILE A 234 23.39 -5.25 9.65
C ILE A 234 24.32 -4.83 8.50
N GLN A 235 24.93 -5.79 7.81
CA GLN A 235 25.57 -5.62 6.49
C GLN A 235 24.72 -6.25 5.38
#